data_AF-A0A1F7RZ69-F1
#
_entry.id   AF-A0A1F7RZ69-F1
#
_cell.length_a   1.000
_cell.length_b   1.000
_cell.length_c   1.000
_cell.angle_alpha   90.00
_cell.angle_beta   90.00
_cell.angle_gamma   90.00
#
_symmetry.space_group_name_H-M   'P 1'
#
loop_
_entity.id
_entity.type
_entity.pdbx_description
1 polymer ?
#
loop_
_entity_poly.entity_id
_entity_poly.type
_entity_poly.pdbx_seq_one_letter_code
_entity_poly.pdbx_strand_id
1 'polypeptide(L)'
;MNKAKCFLSFAVVFFSMTLTAMAFAGDWHIKGDLFIDTNDNLIKDGGEPDLPSDATISCTGPGMNKGTGGTETKSTKKSFDFDTHKKPGLYTLTATDIDDHSVNTPNPVMVTMEKSEINVNFGYDDEDLKKLSISGRVFEDKNCNGERKGGEKGLEGVTITLNPGAITTLTKHDGKYKFKDKDLPAGIYTVQETDPSGYCSTTPNTITVILVKKKVKNQDFGDHKLGVSPQNDSCCQ
;
A
#
# COMPACT_ATOMS: atom_id res chain seq x y z
N MET A 1 -60.17 63.33 -10.86
CA MET A 1 -60.03 62.04 -10.14
C MET A 1 -60.13 60.90 -11.14
N ASN A 2 -59.04 60.22 -11.47
CA ASN A 2 -59.07 58.78 -11.70
C ASN A 2 -57.65 58.20 -11.75
N LYS A 3 -57.50 57.06 -11.08
CA LYS A 3 -56.25 56.42 -10.68
C LYS A 3 -55.52 55.80 -11.87
N ALA A 4 -54.21 56.01 -11.95
CA ALA A 4 -53.32 55.23 -12.79
C ALA A 4 -53.29 53.76 -12.31
N LYS A 5 -53.59 52.82 -13.20
CA LYS A 5 -53.24 51.40 -13.04
C LYS A 5 -52.11 51.09 -14.03
N CYS A 6 -50.91 50.93 -13.48
CA CYS A 6 -49.75 50.41 -14.17
C CYS A 6 -49.95 48.89 -14.36
N PHE A 7 -50.01 48.41 -15.60
CA PHE A 7 -49.92 46.98 -15.91
C PHE A 7 -48.56 46.72 -16.56
N LEU A 8 -47.73 46.00 -15.81
CA LEU A 8 -46.41 45.55 -16.22
C LEU A 8 -46.59 44.37 -17.18
N SER A 9 -46.39 44.58 -18.47
CA SER A 9 -46.35 43.49 -19.46
C SER A 9 -44.93 42.92 -19.45
N PHE A 10 -44.74 41.77 -18.82
CA PHE A 10 -43.50 40.99 -18.96
C PHE A 10 -43.49 40.35 -20.34
N ALA A 11 -42.72 40.91 -21.27
CA ALA A 11 -42.34 40.24 -22.50
C ALA A 11 -41.38 39.09 -22.13
N VAL A 12 -41.88 37.85 -22.14
CA VAL A 12 -41.01 36.67 -22.10
C VAL A 12 -40.39 36.54 -23.49
N VAL A 13 -39.15 37.00 -23.63
CA VAL A 13 -38.33 36.75 -24.82
C VAL A 13 -37.89 35.28 -24.74
N PHE A 14 -38.60 34.40 -25.44
CA PHE A 14 -38.13 33.05 -25.68
C PHE A 14 -36.99 33.09 -26.69
N PHE A 15 -35.74 33.10 -26.19
CA PHE A 15 -34.59 32.80 -27.02
C PHE A 15 -34.58 31.30 -27.30
N SER A 16 -35.19 30.89 -28.42
CA SER A 16 -35.07 29.53 -28.94
C SER A 16 -33.65 29.36 -29.47
N MET A 17 -32.73 29.01 -28.58
CA MET A 17 -31.46 28.43 -28.97
C MET A 17 -31.75 26.94 -29.16
N THR A 18 -31.90 26.51 -30.42
CA THR A 18 -31.83 25.09 -30.74
C THR A 18 -30.42 24.62 -30.40
N LEU A 19 -30.27 24.08 -29.20
CA LEU A 19 -29.11 23.27 -28.86
C LEU A 19 -29.23 22.03 -29.76
N THR A 20 -28.56 22.06 -30.90
CA THR A 20 -28.32 20.86 -31.67
C THR A 20 -27.49 19.97 -30.76
N ALA A 21 -28.15 19.03 -30.08
CA ALA A 21 -27.50 17.95 -29.39
C ALA A 21 -26.67 17.22 -30.44
N MET A 22 -25.38 17.53 -30.52
CA MET A 22 -24.44 16.61 -31.12
C MET A 22 -24.53 15.37 -30.25
N ALA A 23 -25.28 14.38 -30.71
CA ALA A 23 -25.31 13.07 -30.13
C ALA A 23 -23.88 12.54 -30.17
N PHE A 24 -23.15 12.65 -29.07
CA PHE A 24 -21.91 11.92 -28.87
C PHE A 24 -22.31 10.45 -28.83
N ALA A 25 -22.10 9.75 -29.94
CA ALA A 25 -22.50 8.36 -30.18
C ALA A 25 -21.63 7.34 -29.41
N GLY A 26 -21.07 7.73 -28.26
CA GLY A 26 -20.43 6.82 -27.32
C GLY A 26 -21.39 6.46 -26.21
N ASP A 27 -21.36 5.22 -25.74
CA ASP A 27 -22.04 4.85 -24.51
C ASP A 27 -21.36 5.53 -23.31
N TRP A 28 -22.14 5.88 -22.29
CA TRP A 28 -21.66 6.66 -21.15
C TRP A 28 -21.41 5.70 -20.01
N HIS A 29 -20.15 5.42 -19.73
CA HIS A 29 -19.75 4.41 -18.76
C HIS A 29 -18.91 5.02 -17.64
N ILE A 30 -19.07 4.49 -16.43
CA ILE A 30 -18.13 4.71 -15.34
C ILE A 30 -17.37 3.40 -15.16
N LYS A 31 -16.09 3.40 -15.53
CA LYS A 31 -15.24 2.20 -15.49
C LYS A 31 -13.97 2.46 -14.70
N GLY A 32 -13.30 1.39 -14.33
CA GLY A 32 -11.95 1.51 -13.83
C GLY A 32 -11.45 0.23 -13.19
N ASP A 33 -10.27 0.36 -12.63
CA ASP A 33 -9.49 -0.76 -12.15
C ASP A 33 -9.41 -0.80 -10.63
N LEU A 34 -9.23 -2.02 -10.11
CA LEU A 34 -8.88 -2.30 -8.73
C LEU A 34 -7.48 -2.87 -8.73
N PHE A 35 -6.65 -2.39 -7.81
CA PHE A 35 -5.24 -2.78 -7.74
C PHE A 35 -4.73 -2.68 -6.30
N ILE A 36 -3.72 -3.48 -6.00
CA ILE A 36 -2.95 -3.34 -4.77
C ILE A 36 -2.00 -2.16 -4.95
N ASP A 37 -2.20 -1.09 -4.19
CA ASP A 37 -1.35 0.09 -4.21
C ASP A 37 -0.11 -0.20 -3.38
N THR A 38 0.97 -0.53 -4.06
CA THR A 38 2.19 -1.02 -3.41
C THR A 38 3.14 0.11 -3.00
N ASN A 39 2.91 1.31 -3.51
CA ASN A 39 3.80 2.46 -3.33
C ASN A 39 3.09 3.70 -2.74
N ASP A 40 1.80 3.57 -2.42
CA ASP A 40 0.92 4.57 -1.81
C ASP A 40 0.81 5.87 -2.61
N ASN A 41 0.90 5.80 -3.94
CA ASN A 41 0.74 6.97 -4.79
C ASN A 41 -0.70 7.13 -5.31
N LEU A 42 -1.60 6.20 -5.00
CA LEU A 42 -3.00 6.17 -5.42
C LEU A 42 -3.20 6.11 -6.94
N ILE A 43 -2.18 5.69 -7.70
CA ILE A 43 -2.16 5.58 -9.15
C ILE A 43 -1.79 4.15 -9.51
N LYS A 44 -2.58 3.52 -10.38
CA LYS A 44 -2.27 2.19 -10.88
C LYS A 44 -1.00 2.22 -11.74
N ASP A 45 0.07 1.64 -11.21
CA ASP A 45 1.37 1.57 -11.86
C ASP A 45 1.65 0.21 -12.53
N GLY A 46 2.62 0.21 -13.44
CA GLY A 46 3.14 -1.01 -14.03
C GLY A 46 3.83 -1.87 -12.97
N GLY A 47 3.29 -3.07 -12.70
CA GLY A 47 3.83 -4.02 -11.73
C GLY A 47 2.98 -4.17 -10.47
N GLU A 48 1.95 -3.36 -10.30
CA GLU A 48 0.98 -3.52 -9.22
C GLU A 48 0.04 -4.71 -9.49
N PRO A 49 -0.13 -5.62 -8.53
CA PRO A 49 -0.96 -6.79 -8.72
C PRO A 49 -2.46 -6.46 -8.68
N ASP A 50 -3.26 -7.30 -9.35
CA ASP A 50 -4.71 -7.36 -9.17
C ASP A 50 -5.03 -7.82 -7.73
N LEU A 51 -6.25 -7.58 -7.26
CA LEU A 51 -6.67 -7.99 -5.91
C LEU A 51 -6.65 -9.53 -5.73
N PRO A 52 -6.36 -10.02 -4.51
CA PRO A 52 -6.33 -11.45 -4.21
C PRO A 52 -7.72 -12.10 -4.21
N SER A 53 -8.77 -11.35 -3.91
CA SER A 53 -10.18 -11.78 -3.88
C SER A 53 -11.08 -10.69 -4.46
N ASP A 54 -12.36 -11.03 -4.73
CA ASP A 54 -13.30 -10.09 -5.32
C ASP A 54 -13.73 -9.03 -4.30
N ALA A 55 -13.53 -7.75 -4.64
CA ALA A 55 -14.11 -6.63 -3.92
C ALA A 55 -15.45 -6.23 -4.54
N THR A 56 -16.35 -5.66 -3.73
CA THR A 56 -17.64 -5.16 -4.20
C THR A 56 -17.57 -3.65 -4.44
N ILE A 57 -17.95 -3.23 -5.63
CA ILE A 57 -18.08 -1.83 -6.03
C ILE A 57 -19.58 -1.55 -6.15
N SER A 58 -20.07 -0.58 -5.40
CA SER A 58 -21.43 -0.07 -5.48
C SER A 58 -21.42 1.26 -6.20
N CYS A 59 -22.18 1.40 -7.27
CA CYS A 59 -22.41 2.69 -7.93
C CYS A 59 -23.87 3.11 -7.70
N THR A 60 -24.07 4.32 -7.19
CA THR A 60 -25.39 4.89 -6.95
C THR A 60 -25.57 6.15 -7.80
N GLY A 61 -26.65 6.24 -8.56
CA GLY A 61 -26.91 7.41 -9.40
C GLY A 61 -28.14 7.24 -10.30
N PRO A 62 -28.48 8.27 -11.10
CA PRO A 62 -29.69 8.30 -11.93
C PRO A 62 -29.68 7.29 -13.08
N GLY A 63 -28.51 6.87 -13.53
CA GLY A 63 -28.30 5.88 -14.59
C GLY A 63 -28.38 4.44 -14.14
N MET A 64 -28.28 4.16 -12.84
CA MET A 64 -28.22 2.80 -12.32
C MET A 64 -29.58 2.10 -12.43
N ASN A 65 -29.59 0.78 -12.22
CA ASN A 65 -30.71 -0.13 -12.39
C ASN A 65 -31.37 0.03 -13.77
N LYS A 66 -30.58 -0.13 -14.83
CA LYS A 66 -31.06 0.02 -16.22
C LYS A 66 -31.70 1.40 -16.50
N GLY A 67 -31.15 2.45 -15.89
CA GLY A 67 -31.60 3.84 -16.08
C GLY A 67 -32.79 4.28 -15.23
N THR A 68 -33.25 3.47 -14.26
CA THR A 68 -34.31 3.86 -13.32
C THR A 68 -33.79 4.61 -12.09
N GLY A 69 -32.48 4.66 -11.92
CA GLY A 69 -31.82 5.18 -10.74
C GLY A 69 -31.72 4.16 -9.61
N GLY A 70 -30.91 4.49 -8.61
CA GLY A 70 -30.66 3.65 -7.44
C GLY A 70 -29.21 3.17 -7.39
N THR A 71 -28.99 1.99 -6.82
CA THR A 71 -27.66 1.40 -6.66
C THR A 71 -27.53 0.13 -7.49
N GLU A 72 -26.44 0.00 -8.24
CA GLU A 72 -25.98 -1.26 -8.83
C GLU A 72 -24.66 -1.68 -8.17
N THR A 73 -24.42 -2.99 -8.09
CA THR A 73 -23.18 -3.54 -7.53
C THR A 73 -22.48 -4.47 -8.53
N LYS A 74 -21.15 -4.49 -8.46
CA LYS A 74 -20.30 -5.45 -9.18
C LYS A 74 -19.24 -5.99 -8.22
N SER A 75 -18.96 -7.29 -8.30
CA SER A 75 -17.86 -7.92 -7.57
C SER A 75 -16.79 -8.36 -8.55
N THR A 76 -15.55 -7.94 -8.31
CA THR A 76 -14.42 -8.14 -9.23
C THR A 76 -13.12 -7.90 -8.49
N LYS A 77 -12.04 -8.50 -8.97
CA LYS A 77 -10.68 -8.29 -8.46
C LYS A 77 -9.82 -7.33 -9.28
N LYS A 78 -10.30 -6.91 -10.46
CA LYS A 78 -9.46 -6.25 -11.47
C LYS A 78 -10.06 -4.99 -12.06
N SER A 79 -11.28 -5.09 -12.57
CA SER A 79 -11.91 -3.97 -13.27
C SER A 79 -13.42 -4.06 -13.23
N PHE A 80 -14.07 -2.91 -13.21
CA PHE A 80 -15.52 -2.76 -13.27
C PHE A 80 -15.91 -1.79 -14.39
N ASP A 81 -17.18 -1.86 -14.77
CA ASP A 81 -17.77 -1.00 -15.79
C ASP A 81 -19.27 -0.87 -15.53
N PHE A 82 -19.77 0.33 -15.24
CA PHE A 82 -21.19 0.63 -15.09
C PHE A 82 -21.71 1.45 -16.27
N ASP A 83 -22.75 0.94 -16.95
CA ASP A 83 -23.50 1.71 -17.95
C ASP A 83 -24.38 2.73 -17.21
N THR A 84 -24.18 4.02 -17.50
CA THR A 84 -24.98 5.10 -16.91
C THR A 84 -26.26 5.38 -17.68
N HIS A 85 -26.53 4.61 -18.74
CA HIS A 85 -27.70 4.74 -19.60
C HIS A 85 -27.90 6.17 -20.11
N LYS A 86 -26.79 6.86 -20.36
CA LYS A 86 -26.72 8.25 -20.85
C LYS A 86 -27.49 9.23 -19.95
N LYS A 87 -27.55 8.95 -18.65
CA LYS A 87 -28.17 9.81 -17.64
C LYS A 87 -27.14 10.76 -17.03
N PRO A 88 -27.25 12.08 -17.25
CA PRO A 88 -26.40 13.04 -16.57
C PRO A 88 -26.76 13.11 -15.08
N GLY A 89 -25.83 13.59 -14.26
CA GLY A 89 -26.05 13.82 -12.84
C GLY A 89 -24.91 13.29 -11.97
N LEU A 90 -25.12 13.35 -10.66
CA LEU A 90 -24.17 12.89 -9.66
C LEU A 90 -24.24 11.37 -9.50
N TYR A 91 -23.08 10.73 -9.49
CA TYR A 91 -22.88 9.32 -9.19
C TYR A 91 -21.90 9.16 -8.04
N THR A 92 -22.22 8.24 -7.13
CA THR A 92 -21.38 7.91 -5.98
C THR A 92 -20.91 6.47 -6.11
N LEU A 93 -19.59 6.27 -6.07
CA LEU A 93 -18.97 4.96 -6.07
C LEU A 93 -18.42 4.66 -4.67
N THR A 94 -18.66 3.45 -4.20
CA THR A 94 -18.14 2.92 -2.94
C THR A 94 -17.54 1.55 -3.19
N ALA A 95 -16.30 1.36 -2.77
CA ALA A 95 -15.64 0.07 -2.79
C ALA A 95 -15.63 -0.54 -1.38
N THR A 96 -15.71 -1.86 -1.26
CA THR A 96 -15.56 -2.56 0.02
C THR A 96 -14.12 -3.00 0.24
N ASP A 97 -13.68 -3.01 1.49
CA ASP A 97 -12.47 -3.73 1.91
C ASP A 97 -12.64 -5.23 1.63
N ILE A 98 -11.52 -5.94 1.47
CA ILE A 98 -11.47 -7.40 1.31
C ILE A 98 -10.41 -7.96 2.25
N ASP A 99 -10.71 -9.05 2.96
CA ASP A 99 -9.74 -9.78 3.78
C ASP A 99 -8.77 -8.87 4.59
N ASP A 100 -7.48 -8.94 4.27
CA ASP A 100 -6.36 -8.14 4.80
C ASP A 100 -5.98 -6.96 3.90
N HIS A 101 -6.92 -6.44 3.12
CA HIS A 101 -6.72 -5.32 2.21
C HIS A 101 -7.81 -4.26 2.37
N SER A 102 -7.40 -3.02 2.62
CA SER A 102 -8.31 -1.89 2.83
C SER A 102 -8.25 -0.88 1.69
N VAL A 103 -9.39 -0.29 1.33
CA VAL A 103 -9.45 0.75 0.29
C VAL A 103 -8.67 1.98 0.77
N ASN A 104 -7.65 2.38 0.02
CA ASN A 104 -6.77 3.50 0.39
C ASN A 104 -7.03 4.77 -0.45
N THR A 105 -7.76 4.64 -1.57
CA THR A 105 -8.30 5.76 -2.33
C THR A 105 -9.48 6.43 -1.61
N PRO A 106 -9.78 7.71 -1.87
CA PRO A 106 -10.97 8.37 -1.32
C PRO A 106 -12.23 7.53 -1.54
N ASN A 107 -12.91 7.16 -0.46
CA ASN A 107 -14.06 6.27 -0.50
C ASN A 107 -15.14 6.80 0.46
N PRO A 108 -16.30 7.26 -0.03
CA PRO A 108 -16.80 7.18 -1.40
C PRO A 108 -16.17 8.19 -2.39
N VAL A 109 -16.15 7.83 -3.68
CA VAL A 109 -15.83 8.73 -4.80
C VAL A 109 -17.11 9.31 -5.38
N MET A 110 -17.16 10.61 -5.60
CA MET A 110 -18.27 11.29 -6.27
C MET A 110 -17.85 11.80 -7.64
N VAL A 111 -18.62 11.47 -8.67
CA VAL A 111 -18.38 11.94 -10.06
C VAL A 111 -19.67 12.50 -10.66
N THR A 112 -19.55 13.59 -11.41
CA THR A 112 -20.68 14.17 -12.16
C THR A 112 -20.57 13.76 -13.61
N MET A 113 -21.57 13.03 -14.10
CA MET A 113 -21.69 12.68 -15.51
C MET A 113 -22.33 13.85 -16.26
N GLU A 114 -21.57 14.45 -17.18
CA GLU A 114 -22.07 15.48 -18.11
C GLU A 114 -21.96 15.05 -19.57
N LYS A 115 -20.96 14.23 -19.92
CA LYS A 115 -20.81 13.56 -21.22
C LYS A 115 -19.75 12.45 -21.18
N SER A 116 -20.00 11.36 -21.93
CA SER A 116 -19.06 10.28 -22.23
C SER A 116 -18.57 9.48 -21.00
N GLU A 117 -17.44 8.79 -21.14
CA GLU A 117 -16.85 7.86 -20.20
C GLU A 117 -16.06 8.57 -19.10
N ILE A 118 -16.15 8.05 -17.86
CA ILE A 118 -15.34 8.47 -16.72
C ILE A 118 -14.55 7.26 -16.20
N ASN A 119 -13.26 7.48 -15.93
CA ASN A 119 -12.39 6.49 -15.29
C ASN A 119 -12.27 6.77 -13.79
N VAL A 120 -12.54 5.76 -12.95
CA VAL A 120 -12.38 5.82 -11.49
C VAL A 120 -11.69 4.53 -11.03
N ASN A 121 -10.49 4.64 -10.49
CA ASN A 121 -9.76 3.49 -9.96
C ASN A 121 -9.84 3.45 -8.43
N PHE A 122 -9.78 2.25 -7.86
CA PHE A 122 -9.70 2.03 -6.42
C PHE A 122 -8.40 1.28 -6.08
N GLY A 123 -7.54 1.95 -5.32
CA GLY A 123 -6.34 1.37 -4.74
C GLY A 123 -6.66 0.69 -3.40
N TYR A 124 -5.93 -0.39 -3.12
CA TYR A 124 -6.03 -1.15 -1.89
C TYR A 124 -4.67 -1.27 -1.23
N ASP A 125 -4.60 -0.90 0.04
CA ASP A 125 -3.45 -1.21 0.89
C ASP A 125 -3.48 -2.69 1.25
N ASP A 126 -2.33 -3.36 1.22
CA ASP A 126 -2.13 -4.70 1.79
C ASP A 126 -1.70 -4.55 3.27
N GLU A 127 -2.59 -4.89 4.20
CA GLU A 127 -2.35 -4.84 5.65
C GLU A 127 -1.25 -5.82 6.10
N ASP A 128 -1.02 -6.88 5.32
CA ASP A 128 0.05 -7.86 5.54
C ASP A 128 1.42 -7.36 5.03
N LEU A 129 1.44 -6.41 4.08
CA LEU A 129 2.60 -5.58 3.75
C LEU A 129 2.83 -4.48 4.78
N LYS A 130 1.78 -3.96 5.43
CA LYS A 130 1.92 -3.05 6.59
C LYS A 130 2.53 -3.73 7.82
N LYS A 131 2.52 -5.06 7.93
CA LYS A 131 3.27 -5.80 8.98
C LYS A 131 4.78 -5.69 8.76
N LEU A 132 5.35 -4.60 9.26
CA LEU A 132 6.77 -4.31 9.25
C LEU A 132 7.55 -5.37 10.05
N SER A 133 8.73 -5.73 9.55
CA SER A 133 9.62 -6.64 10.27
C SER A 133 11.06 -6.41 9.87
N ILE A 134 11.96 -6.55 10.83
CA ILE A 134 13.41 -6.53 10.62
C ILE A 134 13.95 -7.94 10.90
N SER A 135 14.81 -8.45 10.03
CA SER A 135 15.38 -9.79 10.17
C SER A 135 16.77 -9.91 9.58
N GLY A 136 17.53 -10.84 10.12
CA GLY A 136 18.86 -11.20 9.65
C GLY A 136 19.34 -12.50 10.28
N ARG A 137 20.65 -12.69 10.24
CA ARG A 137 21.34 -13.85 10.81
C ARG A 137 22.64 -13.43 11.48
N VAL A 138 23.02 -14.17 12.51
CA VAL A 138 24.41 -14.20 12.99
C VAL A 138 25.08 -15.47 12.48
N PHE A 139 26.29 -15.35 11.92
CA PHE A 139 27.03 -16.45 11.34
C PHE A 139 28.50 -16.50 11.78
N GLU A 140 29.06 -17.69 11.81
CA GLU A 140 30.49 -17.93 12.05
C GLU A 140 31.27 -17.59 10.78
N ASP A 141 31.93 -16.43 10.77
CA ASP A 141 32.80 -15.97 9.69
C ASP A 141 34.22 -16.55 9.86
N LYS A 142 34.41 -17.75 9.33
CA LYS A 142 35.68 -18.47 9.41
C LYS A 142 36.79 -17.88 8.53
N ASN A 143 36.40 -17.14 7.49
CA ASN A 143 37.34 -16.62 6.49
C ASN A 143 37.55 -15.10 6.61
N CYS A 144 36.83 -14.46 7.52
CA CYS A 144 36.98 -13.07 7.94
C CYS A 144 36.71 -12.07 6.82
N ASN A 145 35.75 -12.38 5.95
CA ASN A 145 35.37 -11.52 4.83
C ASN A 145 34.11 -10.67 5.10
N GLY A 146 33.42 -10.87 6.22
CA GLY A 146 32.18 -10.19 6.60
C GLY A 146 30.97 -10.51 5.72
N GLU A 147 31.09 -11.46 4.80
CA GLU A 147 30.07 -11.84 3.82
C GLU A 147 29.61 -13.28 4.05
N ARG A 148 28.33 -13.45 4.40
CA ARG A 148 27.76 -14.78 4.55
C ARG A 148 27.77 -15.56 3.23
N LYS A 149 28.59 -16.60 3.12
CA LYS A 149 28.63 -17.52 1.96
C LYS A 149 28.02 -18.87 2.27
N GLY A 150 27.74 -19.65 1.23
CA GLY A 150 27.15 -20.97 1.36
C GLY A 150 28.08 -21.90 2.15
N GLY A 151 27.69 -22.27 3.37
CA GLY A 151 28.43 -23.20 4.24
C GLY A 151 28.80 -22.63 5.61
N GLU A 152 28.69 -21.32 5.83
CA GLU A 152 28.92 -20.71 7.15
C GLU A 152 27.76 -21.01 8.10
N LYS A 153 28.11 -21.47 9.29
CA LYS A 153 27.17 -21.95 10.30
C LYS A 153 26.51 -20.74 10.98
N GLY A 154 25.22 -20.83 11.25
CA GLY A 154 24.56 -19.86 12.12
C GLY A 154 25.00 -20.01 13.57
N LEU A 155 25.10 -18.89 14.29
CA LEU A 155 25.36 -18.87 15.72
C LEU A 155 24.04 -18.76 16.49
N GLU A 156 23.78 -19.72 17.38
CA GLU A 156 22.56 -19.79 18.19
C GLU A 156 22.73 -19.04 19.52
N GLY A 157 21.65 -18.45 20.03
CA GLY A 157 21.64 -17.82 21.34
C GLY A 157 22.36 -16.48 21.41
N VAL A 158 22.68 -15.88 20.27
CA VAL A 158 23.28 -14.54 20.18
C VAL A 158 22.19 -13.50 20.44
N THR A 159 22.52 -12.52 21.29
CA THR A 159 21.56 -11.47 21.68
C THR A 159 21.56 -10.36 20.64
N ILE A 160 20.38 -10.09 20.09
CA ILE A 160 20.15 -8.97 19.17
C ILE A 160 19.19 -7.99 19.83
N THR A 161 19.56 -6.71 19.83
CA THR A 161 18.78 -5.60 20.39
C THR A 161 18.32 -4.67 19.26
N LEU A 162 17.06 -4.29 19.27
CA LEU A 162 16.48 -3.31 18.36
C LEU A 162 16.19 -2.01 19.12
N ASN A 163 16.76 -0.90 18.63
CA ASN A 163 16.54 0.45 19.13
C ASN A 163 15.87 1.32 18.06
N PRO A 164 14.99 2.28 18.41
CA PRO A 164 14.49 2.56 19.77
C PRO A 164 13.57 1.45 20.30
N GLY A 165 13.39 1.40 21.63
CA GLY A 165 12.52 0.44 22.31
C GLY A 165 13.25 -0.66 23.09
N ALA A 166 14.56 -0.82 22.88
CA ALA A 166 15.40 -1.83 23.55
C ALA A 166 14.80 -3.24 23.52
N ILE A 167 14.17 -3.59 22.38
CA ILE A 167 13.52 -4.88 22.19
C ILE A 167 14.61 -5.91 21.91
N THR A 168 14.62 -7.03 22.63
CA THR A 168 15.65 -8.07 22.46
C THR A 168 15.08 -9.36 21.90
N THR A 169 15.92 -10.08 21.17
CA THR A 169 15.64 -11.44 20.72
C THR A 169 16.93 -12.26 20.71
N LEU A 170 16.79 -13.58 20.67
CA LEU A 170 17.91 -14.51 20.53
C LEU A 170 17.89 -15.14 19.15
N THR A 171 19.07 -15.33 18.57
CA THR A 171 19.20 -16.11 17.34
C THR A 171 18.82 -17.57 17.58
N LYS A 172 18.17 -18.18 16.58
CA LYS A 172 17.81 -19.60 16.56
C LYS A 172 19.02 -20.46 16.20
N HIS A 173 18.85 -21.78 16.23
CA HIS A 173 19.87 -22.76 15.85
C HIS A 173 20.56 -22.51 14.50
N ASP A 174 19.84 -21.94 13.54
CA ASP A 174 20.35 -21.61 12.21
C ASP A 174 20.87 -20.15 12.08
N GLY A 175 21.09 -19.49 13.22
CA GLY A 175 21.57 -18.12 13.33
C GLY A 175 20.50 -17.05 13.08
N LYS A 176 19.27 -17.43 12.70
CA LYS A 176 18.23 -16.45 12.35
C LYS A 176 17.67 -15.75 13.56
N TYR A 177 17.46 -14.44 13.42
CA TYR A 177 16.63 -13.66 14.32
C TYR A 177 15.57 -12.89 13.53
N LYS A 178 14.49 -12.49 14.20
CA LYS A 178 13.46 -11.65 13.59
C LYS A 178 12.68 -10.87 14.64
N PHE A 179 12.55 -9.57 14.40
CA PHE A 179 11.60 -8.72 15.11
C PHE A 179 10.27 -8.74 14.36
N LYS A 180 9.25 -9.28 15.01
CA LYS A 180 7.85 -9.29 14.56
C LYS A 180 7.01 -8.72 15.70
N ASP A 181 6.88 -7.41 15.76
CA ASP A 181 5.89 -6.82 16.64
C ASP A 181 4.72 -6.31 15.81
N LYS A 182 3.54 -6.32 16.44
CA LYS A 182 2.28 -5.99 15.75
C LYS A 182 2.27 -4.58 15.17
N ASP A 183 3.13 -3.69 15.67
CA ASP A 183 3.21 -2.30 15.23
C ASP A 183 4.65 -1.79 15.33
N LEU A 184 5.63 -2.39 14.64
CA LEU A 184 6.91 -1.71 14.40
C LEU A 184 6.61 -0.45 13.57
N PRO A 185 6.59 0.78 14.11
CA PRO A 185 6.20 1.93 13.32
C PRO A 185 7.24 2.18 12.23
N ALA A 186 6.84 2.87 11.16
CA ALA A 186 7.82 3.34 10.20
C ALA A 186 8.82 4.27 10.91
N GLY A 187 10.11 4.06 10.70
CA GLY A 187 11.13 4.75 11.46
C GLY A 187 12.55 4.30 11.16
N ILE A 188 13.49 4.99 11.78
CA ILE A 188 14.91 4.62 11.77
C ILE A 188 15.17 3.77 12.99
N TYR A 189 15.72 2.59 12.75
CA TYR A 189 16.11 1.63 13.75
C TYR A 189 17.61 1.39 13.73
N THR A 190 18.12 0.98 14.88
CA THR A 190 19.46 0.46 15.06
C THR A 190 19.32 -0.98 15.53
N VAL A 191 19.76 -1.92 14.70
CA VAL A 191 19.90 -3.32 15.07
C VAL A 191 21.31 -3.51 15.61
N GLN A 192 21.42 -4.01 16.84
CA GLN A 192 22.68 -4.16 17.54
C GLN A 192 22.87 -5.62 17.96
N GLU A 193 24.03 -6.17 17.66
CA GLU A 193 24.50 -7.44 18.18
C GLU A 193 25.29 -7.24 19.48
N THR A 194 25.20 -8.22 20.37
CA THR A 194 26.16 -8.43 21.45
C THR A 194 27.00 -9.66 21.15
N ASP A 195 28.32 -9.48 20.99
CA ASP A 195 29.26 -10.55 20.65
C ASP A 195 29.06 -11.79 21.53
N PRO A 196 28.93 -12.99 20.92
CA PRO A 196 28.86 -14.21 21.69
C PRO A 196 30.18 -14.50 22.40
N SER A 197 30.10 -15.11 23.57
CA SER A 197 31.29 -15.46 24.36
C SER A 197 32.26 -16.34 23.56
N GLY A 198 33.53 -15.91 23.49
CA GLY A 198 34.57 -16.60 22.73
C GLY A 198 34.59 -16.25 21.24
N TYR A 199 33.89 -15.21 20.82
CA TYR A 199 33.93 -14.66 19.46
C TYR A 199 34.32 -13.19 19.48
N CYS A 200 34.69 -12.68 18.30
CA CYS A 200 34.82 -11.26 18.02
C CYS A 200 34.15 -10.94 16.68
N SER A 201 33.67 -9.72 16.52
CA SER A 201 32.97 -9.30 15.31
C SER A 201 33.93 -9.17 14.11
N THR A 202 33.46 -9.63 12.95
CA THR A 202 34.07 -9.40 11.62
C THR A 202 33.27 -8.38 10.79
N THR A 203 32.09 -8.03 11.28
CA THR A 203 31.22 -6.96 10.77
C THR A 203 30.93 -5.96 11.89
N PRO A 204 30.46 -4.73 11.59
CA PRO A 204 29.99 -3.83 12.63
C PRO A 204 28.87 -4.46 13.47
N ASN A 205 28.97 -4.37 14.79
CA ASN A 205 27.93 -4.81 15.74
C ASN A 205 26.64 -3.99 15.69
N THR A 206 26.53 -3.08 14.73
CA THR A 206 25.42 -2.14 14.64
C THR A 206 25.10 -1.84 13.18
N ILE A 207 23.82 -2.02 12.82
CA ILE A 207 23.28 -1.72 11.49
C ILE A 207 22.11 -0.76 11.62
N THR A 208 22.16 0.36 10.89
CA THR A 208 21.04 1.30 10.79
C THR A 208 20.06 0.85 9.71
N VAL A 209 18.79 0.73 10.08
CA VAL A 209 17.70 0.29 9.22
C VAL A 209 16.66 1.39 9.09
N ILE A 210 16.32 1.75 7.86
CA ILE A 210 15.14 2.58 7.57
C ILE A 210 13.98 1.65 7.25
N LEU A 211 13.02 1.57 8.18
CA LEU A 211 11.84 0.73 8.06
C LEU A 211 10.67 1.58 7.56
N VAL A 212 10.28 1.39 6.29
CA VAL A 212 9.20 2.13 5.64
C VAL A 212 8.31 1.18 4.86
N LYS A 213 7.08 0.93 5.35
CA LYS A 213 6.00 0.17 4.69
C LYS A 213 6.39 -1.19 4.05
N LYS A 214 7.54 -1.76 4.42
CA LYS A 214 8.03 -3.05 3.93
C LYS A 214 8.92 -3.77 4.95
N LYS A 215 9.06 -5.07 4.75
CA LYS A 215 9.94 -5.95 5.53
C LYS A 215 11.41 -5.72 5.13
N VAL A 216 12.29 -5.54 6.09
CA VAL A 216 13.75 -5.44 5.88
C VAL A 216 14.42 -6.76 6.30
N LYS A 217 15.27 -7.29 5.42
CA LYS A 217 15.95 -8.59 5.58
C LYS A 217 17.46 -8.41 5.47
N ASN A 218 18.21 -9.47 5.75
CA ASN A 218 19.67 -9.54 5.59
C ASN A 218 20.41 -8.49 6.42
N GLN A 219 19.90 -8.21 7.62
CA GLN A 219 20.61 -7.42 8.62
C GLN A 219 21.55 -8.37 9.36
N ASP A 220 22.59 -8.84 8.66
CA ASP A 220 23.39 -9.98 9.10
C ASP A 220 24.63 -9.50 9.86
N PHE A 221 25.08 -10.30 10.82
CA PHE A 221 26.31 -10.09 11.59
C PHE A 221 27.24 -11.31 11.47
N GLY A 222 28.53 -11.05 11.27
CA GLY A 222 29.56 -12.07 11.16
C GLY A 222 30.49 -12.04 12.37
N ASP A 223 30.75 -13.22 12.93
CA ASP A 223 31.62 -13.40 14.10
C ASP A 223 32.72 -14.43 13.84
N HIS A 224 33.94 -14.11 14.27
CA HIS A 224 35.07 -15.03 14.25
C HIS A 224 35.30 -15.64 15.63
N LYS A 225 35.52 -16.96 15.68
CA LYS A 225 35.80 -17.65 16.94
C LYS A 225 37.23 -17.39 17.38
N LEU A 226 37.42 -16.89 18.60
CA LEU A 226 38.74 -16.62 19.16
C LEU A 226 39.53 -17.93 19.39
N GLY A 227 40.78 -17.96 18.94
CA GLY A 227 41.73 -19.03 19.26
C GLY A 227 42.16 -19.04 20.74
N VAL A 228 42.69 -20.18 21.22
CA VAL A 228 43.17 -20.38 22.61
C VAL A 228 44.54 -19.73 22.92
N SER A 229 45.07 -18.87 22.04
CA SER A 229 46.34 -18.17 22.24
C SER A 229 46.13 -16.66 22.14
N PRO A 230 46.64 -15.85 23.07
CA PRO A 230 46.38 -14.42 23.05
C PRO A 230 47.18 -13.74 21.94
N GLN A 231 46.49 -12.85 21.23
CA GLN A 231 46.96 -11.75 20.39
C GLN A 231 47.02 -11.98 18.87
N ASN A 232 46.20 -11.18 18.18
CA ASN A 232 46.21 -10.87 16.74
C ASN A 232 45.47 -11.85 15.81
N ASP A 233 44.23 -12.22 16.13
CA ASP A 233 43.31 -12.64 15.07
C ASP A 233 42.96 -11.40 14.23
N SER A 234 43.53 -11.30 13.02
CA SER A 234 43.36 -10.18 12.09
C SER A 234 41.93 -9.95 11.63
N CYS A 235 41.00 -10.75 12.13
CA CYS A 235 39.59 -10.79 11.78
C CYS A 235 38.73 -9.89 12.66
N CYS A 236 39.17 -9.60 13.89
CA CYS A 236 38.39 -8.83 14.84
C CYS A 236 38.43 -7.33 14.51
N GLN A 237 37.26 -6.70 14.39
CA GLN A 237 37.08 -5.27 14.13
C GLN A 237 37.06 -4.43 15.41
#